data_AF-A0A0F4QIG7-F1
#
_entry.id   AF-A0A0F4QIG7-F1
#
_cell.length_a   1.000
_cell.length_b   1.000
_cell.length_c   1.000
_cell.angle_alpha   90.00
_cell.angle_beta   90.00
_cell.angle_gamma   90.00
#
_symmetry.space_group_name_H-M   'P 1'
#
loop_
_entity.id
_entity.type
_entity.pdbx_description
1 polymer ?
#
loop_
_entity_poly.entity_id
_entity_poly.type
_entity_poly.pdbx_seq_one_letter_code
_entity_poly.pdbx_strand_id
1 'polypeptide(L)'
;MDEKRREYFKNYVDQRKRISISLCSSDYQKVEYLAEKMQMKPTSFVGHLVQQKLGKNPVLAPEIHKELREITYLIRNISSNVNQIAHRSNTLKVMVDENALLMELKRLEDVIKGYVAQKADS
;
A
#
# COMPACT_ATOMS: atom_id res chain seq x y z
N MET A 1 -10.36 41.24 -4.60
CA MET A 1 -10.11 39.79 -4.84
C MET A 1 -8.62 39.52 -4.66
N ASP A 2 -8.27 38.78 -3.61
CA ASP A 2 -6.90 38.52 -3.18
C ASP A 2 -6.01 38.00 -4.31
N GLU A 3 -4.86 38.65 -4.44
CA GLU A 3 -3.79 38.36 -5.40
C GLU A 3 -3.34 36.89 -5.31
N LYS A 4 -3.26 36.34 -4.09
CA LYS A 4 -3.03 34.92 -3.82
C LYS A 4 -4.04 33.98 -4.46
N ARG A 5 -5.32 34.39 -4.54
CA ARG A 5 -6.38 33.57 -5.16
C ARG A 5 -6.20 33.52 -6.68
N ARG A 6 -5.85 34.66 -7.29
CA ARG A 6 -5.58 34.76 -8.74
C ARG A 6 -4.36 33.95 -9.14
N GLU A 7 -3.26 34.04 -8.38
CA GLU A 7 -2.03 33.30 -8.62
C GLU A 7 -2.24 31.78 -8.44
N TYR A 8 -3.02 31.37 -7.44
CA TYR A 8 -3.45 29.97 -7.28
C TYR A 8 -4.20 29.46 -8.51
N PHE A 9 -5.19 30.20 -9.03
CA PHE A 9 -5.92 29.78 -10.23
C PHE A 9 -5.05 29.76 -11.48
N LYS A 10 -4.09 30.67 -11.62
CA LYS A 10 -3.16 30.72 -12.76
C LYS A 10 -2.29 29.46 -12.81
N ASN A 11 -1.71 29.08 -11.66
CA ASN A 11 -0.89 27.87 -11.54
C ASN A 11 -1.72 26.57 -11.65
N TYR A 12 -3.01 26.62 -11.28
CA TYR A 12 -3.92 25.46 -11.33
C TYR A 12 -4.26 25.03 -12.76
N VAL A 13 -4.31 25.97 -13.71
CA VAL A 13 -4.68 25.72 -15.11
C VAL A 13 -3.53 25.07 -15.89
N ASP A 14 -2.28 25.45 -15.61
CA ASP A 14 -1.13 24.95 -16.37
C ASP A 14 -0.74 23.51 -16.03
N GLN A 15 -1.06 23.03 -14.82
CA GLN A 15 -0.66 21.69 -14.36
C GLN A 15 -1.70 20.59 -14.59
N ARG A 16 -2.94 20.93 -14.98
CA ARG A 16 -4.03 19.96 -15.11
C ARG A 16 -4.72 20.07 -16.46
N LYS A 17 -4.79 18.96 -17.20
CA LYS A 17 -5.60 18.84 -18.41
C LYS A 17 -6.91 18.14 -18.07
N ARG A 18 -8.03 18.73 -18.52
CA ARG A 18 -9.36 18.12 -18.39
C ARG A 18 -9.60 17.24 -19.61
N ILE A 19 -9.91 15.97 -19.37
CA ILE A 19 -10.31 15.01 -20.40
C ILE A 19 -11.81 14.76 -20.22
N SER A 20 -12.57 14.85 -21.32
CA SER A 20 -13.99 14.48 -21.35
C SER A 20 -14.12 13.17 -22.12
N ILE A 21 -14.78 12.19 -21.51
CA ILE A 21 -15.05 10.88 -22.13
C ILE A 21 -16.55 10.65 -22.14
N SER A 22 -17.07 10.15 -23.25
CA SER A 22 -18.45 9.71 -23.37
C SER A 22 -18.52 8.21 -23.12
N LEU A 23 -19.37 7.81 -22.17
CA LEU A 23 -19.64 6.40 -21.87
C LEU A 23 -21.07 6.06 -22.27
N CYS A 24 -21.30 4.82 -22.66
CA CYS A 24 -22.67 4.33 -22.76
C CYS A 24 -23.28 4.21 -21.35
N SER A 25 -24.61 4.29 -21.26
CA SER A 25 -25.31 4.33 -19.96
C SER A 25 -24.97 3.11 -19.08
N SER A 26 -24.86 1.91 -19.68
CA SER A 26 -24.54 0.68 -18.96
C SER A 26 -23.11 0.66 -18.41
N ASP A 27 -22.15 1.26 -19.10
CA ASP A 27 -20.78 1.35 -18.61
C ASP A 27 -20.64 2.41 -17.52
N TYR A 28 -21.36 3.53 -17.62
CA TYR A 28 -21.39 4.52 -16.55
C TYR A 28 -21.99 3.94 -15.25
N GLN A 29 -23.06 3.14 -15.35
CA GLN A 29 -23.65 2.46 -14.19
C GLN A 29 -22.65 1.54 -13.48
N LYS A 30 -21.80 0.81 -14.23
CA LYS A 30 -20.74 -0.01 -13.64
C LYS A 30 -19.70 0.83 -12.92
N VAL A 31 -19.31 1.98 -13.50
CA VAL A 31 -18.38 2.93 -12.88
C VAL A 31 -18.96 3.47 -11.59
N GLU A 32 -20.24 3.84 -11.57
CA GLU A 32 -20.94 4.34 -10.39
C GLU A 32 -20.99 3.29 -9.28
N TYR A 33 -21.41 2.06 -9.60
CA TYR A 33 -21.45 0.94 -8.66
C TYR A 33 -20.08 0.64 -8.02
N LEU A 34 -19.01 0.61 -8.82
CA LEU A 34 -17.66 0.36 -8.33
C LEU A 34 -17.13 1.52 -7.49
N ALA A 35 -17.46 2.76 -7.87
CA ALA A 35 -17.09 3.94 -7.10
C ALA A 35 -17.78 3.96 -5.72
N GLU A 36 -19.06 3.59 -5.65
CA GLU A 36 -19.79 3.46 -4.38
C GLU A 36 -19.17 2.42 -3.46
N LYS A 37 -18.83 1.23 -3.98
CA LYS A 37 -18.13 0.20 -3.21
C LYS A 37 -16.82 0.67 -2.60
N MET A 38 -16.13 1.57 -3.30
CA MET A 38 -14.88 2.17 -2.84
C MET A 38 -15.08 3.46 -2.02
N GLN A 39 -16.33 3.87 -1.77
CA GLN A 39 -16.68 5.12 -1.10
C GLN A 39 -16.08 6.37 -1.79
N MET A 40 -16.08 6.36 -3.12
CA MET A 40 -15.50 7.41 -3.96
C MET A 40 -16.54 7.98 -4.93
N LYS A 41 -16.29 9.20 -5.42
CA LYS A 41 -17.06 9.75 -6.54
C LYS A 41 -16.64 9.06 -7.86
N PRO A 42 -17.55 8.87 -8.83
CA PRO A 42 -17.24 8.23 -10.13
C PRO A 42 -16.02 8.84 -10.83
N THR A 43 -15.91 10.17 -10.83
CA THR A 43 -14.77 10.89 -11.45
C THR A 43 -13.45 10.63 -10.72
N SER A 44 -13.46 10.59 -9.39
CA SER A 44 -12.29 10.25 -8.58
C SER A 44 -11.86 8.80 -8.78
N PHE A 45 -12.82 7.88 -8.86
CA PHE A 45 -12.58 6.47 -9.14
C PHE A 45 -11.93 6.26 -10.52
N VAL A 46 -12.47 6.88 -11.58
CA VAL A 46 -11.88 6.81 -12.93
C VAL A 46 -10.48 7.44 -12.95
N GLY A 47 -10.29 8.59 -12.29
CA GLY A 47 -8.96 9.20 -12.16
C GLY A 47 -7.96 8.27 -11.47
N HIS A 48 -8.37 7.59 -10.40
CA HIS A 48 -7.57 6.58 -9.72
C HIS A 48 -7.24 5.40 -10.64
N LEU A 49 -8.21 4.87 -11.38
CA LEU A 49 -8.01 3.77 -12.31
C LEU A 49 -7.00 4.12 -13.42
N VAL A 50 -7.08 5.33 -13.97
CA VAL A 50 -6.14 5.83 -14.97
C VAL A 50 -4.74 5.97 -14.37
N GLN A 51 -4.61 6.58 -13.20
CA GLN A 51 -3.32 6.69 -12.49
C GLN A 51 -2.73 5.32 -12.14
N GLN A 52 -3.56 4.36 -11.75
CA GLN A 52 -3.16 2.97 -11.47
C GLN A 52 -2.55 2.30 -12.70
N LYS A 53 -3.22 2.44 -13.85
CA LYS A 53 -2.76 1.86 -15.12
C LYS A 53 -1.50 2.55 -15.64
N LEU A 54 -1.39 3.87 -15.47
CA LEU A 54 -0.20 4.64 -15.85
C LEU A 54 0.98 4.41 -14.88
N GLY A 55 0.70 4.19 -13.59
CA GLY A 55 1.70 4.09 -12.53
C GLY A 55 2.17 2.69 -12.16
N LYS A 56 1.66 1.63 -12.80
CA LYS A 56 1.94 0.20 -12.48
C LYS A 56 1.72 -0.20 -11.00
N ASN A 57 1.07 0.62 -10.17
CA ASN A 57 0.87 0.31 -8.75
C ASN A 57 -0.59 -0.09 -8.50
N PRO A 58 -0.88 -1.33 -8.06
CA PRO A 58 -2.25 -1.76 -7.80
C PRO A 58 -2.86 -0.99 -6.63
N VAL A 59 -4.12 -0.55 -6.79
CA VAL A 59 -4.92 -0.08 -5.66
C VAL A 59 -5.28 -1.31 -4.84
N LEU A 60 -4.60 -1.46 -3.71
CA LEU A 60 -4.94 -2.48 -2.72
C LEU A 60 -6.03 -1.90 -1.81
N ALA A 61 -7.00 -2.73 -1.45
CA ALA A 61 -8.02 -2.33 -0.50
C ALA A 61 -7.36 -1.82 0.81
N PRO A 62 -7.96 -0.84 1.51
CA PRO A 62 -7.39 -0.25 2.73
C PRO A 62 -6.94 -1.29 3.77
N GLU A 63 -7.64 -2.42 3.84
CA GLU A 63 -7.37 -3.58 4.68
C GLU A 63 -6.02 -4.22 4.32
N ILE A 64 -5.79 -4.46 3.02
CA ILE A 64 -4.54 -5.02 2.51
C ILE A 64 -3.37 -4.05 2.73
N HIS A 65 -3.61 -2.73 2.66
CA HIS A 65 -2.60 -1.73 3.02
C HIS A 65 -2.23 -1.75 4.52
N LYS A 66 -3.19 -2.02 5.40
CA LYS A 66 -2.92 -2.19 6.83
C LYS A 66 -2.10 -3.45 7.09
N GLU A 67 -2.46 -4.55 6.46
CA GLU A 67 -1.78 -5.84 6.58
C GLU A 67 -0.35 -5.80 6.03
N LEU A 68 -0.12 -5.17 4.86
CA LEU A 68 1.22 -4.99 4.31
C LEU A 68 2.13 -4.13 5.20
N ARG A 69 1.56 -3.15 5.90
CA ARG A 69 2.31 -2.37 6.89
C ARG A 69 2.74 -3.25 8.05
N GLU A 70 1.86 -4.10 8.58
CA GLU A 70 2.18 -5.04 9.65
C GLU A 70 3.28 -6.02 9.24
N ILE A 71 3.23 -6.57 8.03
CA ILE A 71 4.30 -7.41 7.49
C ILE A 71 5.62 -6.63 7.40
N THR A 72 5.58 -5.38 6.92
CA THR A 72 6.76 -4.53 6.83
C THR A 72 7.38 -4.25 8.21
N TYR A 73 6.55 -4.08 9.24
CA TYR A 73 7.02 -3.91 10.63
C TYR A 73 7.71 -5.18 11.16
N LEU A 74 7.13 -6.35 10.91
CA LEU A 74 7.72 -7.63 11.32
C LEU A 74 9.08 -7.86 10.65
N ILE A 75 9.19 -7.58 9.34
CA ILE A 75 10.46 -7.70 8.60
C ILE A 75 11.51 -6.73 9.18
N ARG A 76 11.13 -5.49 9.50
CA ARG A 76 12.06 -4.52 10.13
C ARG A 76 12.55 -4.99 11.50
N ASN A 77 11.68 -5.60 12.30
CA ASN A 77 12.07 -6.15 13.60
C ASN A 77 13.08 -7.30 13.43
N ILE A 78 12.87 -8.18 12.45
CA ILE A 78 13.82 -9.25 12.12
C ILE A 78 15.16 -8.66 11.69
N SER A 79 15.16 -7.71 10.75
CA SER A 79 16.40 -7.06 10.30
C SER A 79 17.13 -6.38 11.45
N SER A 80 16.42 -5.74 12.37
CA SER A 80 17.00 -5.14 13.57
C SER A 80 17.60 -6.19 14.51
N ASN A 81 16.87 -7.28 14.77
CA ASN A 81 17.32 -8.37 15.64
C ASN A 81 18.54 -9.09 15.06
N VAL A 82 18.52 -9.39 13.76
CA VAL A 82 19.66 -9.96 13.01
C VAL A 82 20.86 -9.02 13.06
N ASN A 83 20.67 -7.71 12.89
CA ASN A 83 21.75 -6.74 12.93
C ASN A 83 22.36 -6.61 14.34
N GLN A 84 21.54 -6.68 15.39
CA GLN A 84 21.99 -6.70 16.77
C GLN A 84 22.76 -7.99 17.11
N ILE A 85 22.29 -9.13 16.62
CA ILE A 85 22.98 -10.42 16.74
C ILE A 85 24.32 -10.39 16.03
N ALA A 86 24.37 -9.91 14.79
CA ALA A 86 25.60 -9.79 14.02
C ALA A 86 26.60 -8.86 14.72
N HIS A 87 26.14 -7.71 15.20
CA HIS A 87 26.99 -6.77 15.93
C HIS A 87 27.51 -7.38 17.24
N ARG A 88 26.66 -8.07 18.02
CA ARG A 88 27.07 -8.75 19.26
C ARG A 88 28.01 -9.91 18.99
N SER A 89 27.77 -10.71 17.96
CA SER A 89 28.65 -11.81 17.54
C SER A 89 30.04 -11.31 17.14
N ASN A 90 30.08 -10.17 16.43
CA ASN A 90 31.33 -9.56 15.98
C ASN A 90 32.08 -8.87 17.14
N THR A 91 31.34 -8.33 18.12
CA THR A 91 31.90 -7.66 19.31
C THR A 91 32.37 -8.64 20.38
N LEU A 92 31.68 -9.78 20.55
CA LEU A 92 31.95 -10.74 21.63
C LEU A 92 32.80 -11.95 21.20
N LYS A 93 32.99 -12.22 19.90
CA LYS A 93 33.70 -13.41 19.37
C LYS A 93 33.24 -14.75 20.00
N VAL A 94 32.00 -14.84 20.47
CA VAL A 94 31.38 -16.06 21.00
C VAL A 94 30.13 -16.38 20.19
N MET A 95 29.90 -17.69 19.99
CA MET A 95 28.78 -18.26 19.24
C MET A 95 27.44 -17.71 19.75
N VAL A 96 26.63 -17.21 18.82
CA VAL A 96 25.33 -16.56 19.08
C VAL A 96 24.33 -17.59 19.60
N ASP A 97 23.42 -17.18 20.49
CA ASP A 97 22.24 -17.97 20.86
C ASP A 97 21.27 -18.09 19.66
N GLU A 98 21.52 -19.10 18.83
CA GLU A 98 20.78 -19.44 17.60
C GLU A 98 19.27 -19.62 17.86
N ASN A 99 18.87 -19.97 19.09
CA ASN A 99 17.49 -20.22 19.45
C ASN A 99 16.61 -18.96 19.39
N ALA A 100 17.15 -17.79 19.74
CA ALA A 100 16.40 -16.53 19.72
C ALA A 100 16.06 -16.12 18.28
N LEU A 101 16.99 -16.34 17.33
CA LEU A 101 16.77 -16.07 15.92
C LEU A 101 15.77 -17.06 15.31
N LEU A 102 15.92 -18.35 15.64
CA LEU A 102 15.00 -19.41 15.21
C LEU A 102 13.56 -19.16 15.67
N MET A 103 13.37 -18.68 16.91
CA MET A 103 12.03 -18.32 17.41
C MET A 103 11.39 -17.19 16.60
N GLU A 104 12.17 -16.17 16.23
CA GLU A 104 11.62 -15.03 15.50
C GLU A 104 11.30 -15.37 14.04
N LEU A 105 12.10 -16.25 13.42
CA LEU A 105 11.80 -16.82 12.11
C LEU A 105 10.53 -17.68 12.12
N LYS A 106 10.36 -18.51 13.16
CA LYS A 106 9.16 -19.34 13.34
C LYS A 106 7.90 -18.49 13.53
N ARG A 107 7.99 -17.41 14.31
CA ARG A 107 6.90 -16.45 14.49
C ARG A 107 6.49 -15.79 13.18
N LEU A 108 7.43 -15.47 12.30
CA LEU A 108 7.13 -14.96 10.95
C LEU A 108 6.41 -16.00 10.10
N GLU A 109 6.91 -17.24 10.09
CA GLU A 109 6.33 -18.35 9.34
C GLU A 109 4.86 -18.57 9.71
N ASP A 110 4.54 -18.55 11.01
CA ASP A 110 3.18 -18.72 11.52
C ASP A 110 2.25 -17.58 11.07
N VAL A 111 2.72 -16.34 11.07
CA VAL A 111 1.96 -15.17 10.60
C VAL A 111 1.67 -15.27 9.09
N ILE A 112 2.67 -15.66 8.29
CA ILE A 112 2.51 -15.82 6.84
C ILE A 112 1.56 -16.98 6.53
N LYS A 113 1.69 -18.11 7.23
CA LYS A 113 0.80 -19.28 7.07
C LYS A 113 -0.65 -18.93 7.41
N GLY A 114 -0.88 -18.19 8.50
CA GLY A 114 -2.22 -17.72 8.87
C GLY A 114 -2.83 -16.82 7.80
N TYR A 115 -2.03 -15.93 7.21
CA TYR A 115 -2.45 -15.05 6.12
C TYR A 115 -2.84 -15.82 4.85
N VAL A 116 -2.00 -16.77 4.43
CA VAL A 116 -2.25 -17.60 3.24
C VAL A 116 -3.49 -18.48 3.42
N ALA A 117 -3.69 -19.05 4.61
CA ALA A 117 -4.87 -19.86 4.92
C ALA A 117 -6.17 -19.03 4.83
N GLN A 118 -6.21 -17.84 5.44
CA GLN A 118 -7.37 -16.95 5.35
C GLN A 118 -7.71 -16.53 3.92
N LYS A 119 -6.69 -16.33 3.09
CA LYS A 119 -6.86 -15.97 1.66
C LYS A 119 -7.24 -17.16 0.77
N ALA A 120 -6.91 -18.39 1.15
CA ALA A 120 -7.25 -19.59 0.39
C ALA A 120 -8.69 -20.06 0.62
N ASP A 121 -9.28 -19.70 1.76
CA ASP A 121 -10.67 -20.02 2.14
C ASP A 121 -11.69 -18.90 1.79
N SER A 122 -11.25 -17.82 1.13
CA SER A 122 -12.07 -16.68 0.67
C SER A 122 -12.21 -16.64 -0.84
#